data_AF-A0A916W9N6-F1
#
_entry.id   AF-A0A916W9N6-F1
#
_cell.length_a   1.000
_cell.length_b   1.000
_cell.length_c   1.000
_cell.angle_alpha   90.00
_cell.angle_beta   90.00
_cell.angle_gamma   90.00
#
_symmetry.space_group_name_H-M   'P 1'
#
loop_
_entity.id
_entity.type
_entity.pdbx_description
1 polymer ?
#
loop_
_entity_poly.entity_id
_entity_poly.type
_entity_poly.pdbx_seq_one_letter_code
_entity_poly.pdbx_strand_id
1 'polypeptide(L)'
;MSGARFKEFLLKVTSKVKAKEAHPMIEKELTNHYHMLSETFQADGRLKEDAEKKAIKEMGNPFTLGENLNRIHKPKMDWLLVVLFVILAAISFLPIMNGVPGFPNDTTYFINRQIIGYTFAVLIIGGLLFFDYRKLQNLWIVFYVFALLLHIYTGLFGVTVWGSKNWIHILGISIDTSIVTLFLFFLAWAGIFSKINKFSSWKKQVVLFFLFWIPILSYIMIPNYGLMTIYFFTIMLMFLFSSVHKRLAIQLVTVNLTAFVIFLTVFIALPSNEYIFQRLSVFLNPTIDQAGNGYWYLLLQEIFAQSGWFGHGLDAIPSVPSMHTDFPFLFLVHTLGWAFGIILCLILLTFIVRISRNAFKTKDLYGRLLVIGGTTLFAVPTCWNILMGFGLLPITKMYLPIISYGNTMLIIYAAIIGLILSVYRRKDLVEPTIKMQKTIK
;
A
#
# COMPACT_ATOMS: atom_id res chain seq x y z
N MET A 1 -28.79 40.49 14.96
CA MET A 1 -27.83 40.32 16.08
C MET A 1 -27.53 38.87 16.44
N SER A 2 -28.49 37.95 16.33
CA SER A 2 -28.33 36.55 16.75
C SER A 2 -27.22 35.76 16.01
N GLY A 3 -27.10 35.89 14.68
CA GLY A 3 -26.03 35.22 13.92
C GLY A 3 -24.61 35.59 14.34
N ALA A 4 -24.38 36.81 14.84
CA ALA A 4 -23.08 37.22 15.37
C ALA A 4 -22.74 36.50 16.69
N ARG A 5 -23.74 36.28 17.56
CA ARG A 5 -23.57 35.52 18.81
C ARG A 5 -23.26 34.06 18.55
N PHE A 6 -23.91 33.45 17.56
CA PHE A 6 -23.61 32.08 17.16
C PHE A 6 -22.19 31.93 16.59
N LYS A 7 -21.74 32.90 15.78
CA LYS A 7 -20.36 32.92 15.28
C LYS A 7 -19.33 33.04 16.41
N GLU A 8 -19.60 33.87 17.41
CA GLU A 8 -18.76 33.97 18.62
C GLU A 8 -18.76 32.66 19.43
N PHE A 9 -19.93 32.01 19.55
CA PHE A 9 -20.05 30.69 20.17
C PHE A 9 -19.17 29.65 19.47
N LEU A 10 -19.23 29.56 18.14
CA LEU A 10 -18.39 28.65 17.35
C LEU A 10 -16.89 28.92 17.59
N LEU A 11 -16.46 30.18 17.57
CA LEU A 11 -15.06 30.55 17.83
C LEU A 11 -14.60 30.11 19.22
N LYS A 12 -15.46 30.27 20.25
CA LYS A 12 -15.15 29.80 21.61
C LYS A 12 -15.03 28.28 21.67
N VAL A 13 -15.92 27.55 21.01
CA VAL A 13 -15.84 26.08 20.93
C VAL A 13 -14.56 25.62 20.22
N THR A 14 -14.29 26.14 19.02
CA THR A 14 -13.12 25.72 18.22
C THR A 14 -11.80 26.12 18.86
N SER A 15 -11.76 27.20 19.65
CA SER A 15 -10.58 27.60 20.43
C SER A 15 -10.07 26.52 21.39
N LYS A 16 -10.96 25.63 21.87
CA LYS A 16 -10.62 24.53 22.77
C LYS A 16 -10.27 23.24 22.03
N VAL A 17 -10.49 23.17 20.72
CA VAL A 17 -10.19 22.01 19.87
C VAL A 17 -8.82 22.17 19.22
N LYS A 18 -7.84 21.38 19.65
CA LYS A 18 -6.46 21.43 19.12
C LYS A 18 -6.37 20.94 17.67
N ALA A 19 -7.24 20.01 17.29
CA ALA A 19 -7.27 19.43 15.95
C ALA A 19 -7.91 20.41 14.95
N LYS A 20 -7.11 21.31 14.37
CA LYS A 20 -7.58 22.29 13.38
C LYS A 20 -8.29 21.65 12.18
N GLU A 21 -7.88 20.45 11.77
CA GLU A 21 -8.53 19.69 10.69
C GLU A 21 -9.98 19.30 11.00
N ALA A 22 -10.38 19.25 12.27
CA ALA A 22 -11.74 18.94 12.70
C ALA A 22 -12.64 20.18 12.73
N HIS A 23 -12.07 21.41 12.72
CA HIS A 23 -12.84 22.65 12.86
C HIS A 23 -13.97 22.78 11.83
N PRO A 24 -13.76 22.55 10.51
CA PRO A 24 -14.85 22.69 9.54
C PRO A 24 -15.99 21.70 9.75
N MET A 25 -15.67 20.47 10.19
CA MET A 25 -16.67 19.45 10.49
C MET A 25 -17.48 19.83 11.73
N ILE A 26 -16.80 20.27 12.79
CA ILE A 26 -17.43 20.72 14.03
C ILE A 26 -18.31 21.93 13.78
N GLU A 27 -17.82 22.92 13.03
CA GLU A 27 -18.60 24.11 12.66
C GLU A 27 -19.85 23.73 11.87
N LYS A 28 -19.74 22.82 10.90
CA LYS A 28 -20.88 22.32 10.12
C LYS A 28 -21.90 21.60 11.00
N GLU A 29 -21.46 20.69 11.87
CA GLU A 29 -22.35 19.91 12.76
C GLU A 29 -23.07 20.81 13.76
N LEU A 30 -22.35 21.73 14.39
CA LEU A 30 -22.93 22.69 15.34
C LEU A 30 -23.87 23.68 14.64
N THR A 31 -23.57 24.11 13.42
CA THR A 31 -24.45 24.97 12.62
C THR A 31 -25.74 24.24 12.27
N ASN A 32 -25.66 22.98 11.86
CA ASN A 32 -26.86 22.17 11.60
C ASN A 32 -27.70 21.97 12.87
N HIS A 33 -27.05 21.67 14.00
CA HIS A 33 -27.74 21.52 15.29
C HIS A 33 -28.41 22.82 15.74
N TYR A 34 -27.74 23.96 15.56
CA TYR A 34 -28.30 25.28 15.82
C TYR A 34 -29.54 25.56 14.97
N HIS A 35 -29.49 25.28 13.66
CA HIS A 35 -30.64 25.46 12.77
C HIS A 35 -31.82 24.57 13.17
N MET A 36 -31.58 23.28 13.44
CA MET A 36 -32.64 22.36 13.88
C MET A 36 -33.31 22.82 15.19
N LEU A 37 -32.53 23.24 16.19
CA LEU A 37 -33.06 23.76 17.45
C LEU A 37 -33.87 25.05 17.23
N SER A 38 -33.35 25.95 16.41
CA SER A 38 -34.03 27.21 16.09
C SER A 38 -35.36 26.97 15.37
N GLU A 39 -35.41 26.06 14.41
CA GLU A 39 -36.64 25.68 13.70
C GLU A 39 -37.66 25.04 14.65
N THR A 40 -37.21 24.15 15.55
CA THR A 40 -38.07 23.52 16.56
C THR A 40 -38.72 24.58 17.45
N PHE A 41 -37.95 25.56 17.95
CA PHE A 41 -38.49 26.62 18.79
C PHE A 41 -39.38 27.62 18.06
N GLN A 42 -39.17 27.81 16.75
CA GLN A 42 -40.10 28.61 15.93
C GLN A 42 -41.43 27.88 15.71
N ALA A 43 -41.38 26.56 15.52
CA ALA A 43 -42.58 25.73 15.42
C ALA A 43 -43.41 25.74 16.71
N ASP A 44 -42.77 25.88 17.87
CA ASP A 44 -43.42 26.11 19.17
C ASP A 44 -44.02 27.52 19.34
N GLY A 45 -44.08 28.33 18.27
CA GLY A 45 -44.70 29.65 18.26
C GLY A 45 -43.81 30.80 18.74
N ARG A 46 -42.49 30.59 18.90
CA ARG A 46 -41.58 31.68 19.30
C ARG A 46 -41.19 32.56 18.13
N LEU A 47 -41.02 33.85 18.41
CA LEU A 47 -40.38 34.77 17.48
C LEU A 47 -38.97 34.29 17.13
N LYS A 48 -38.60 34.44 15.85
CA LYS A 48 -37.32 33.95 15.29
C LYS A 48 -36.11 34.33 16.13
N GLU A 49 -36.03 35.57 16.60
CA GLU A 49 -34.89 36.05 17.37
C GLU A 49 -34.78 35.39 18.77
N ASP A 50 -35.92 35.10 19.40
CA ASP A 50 -35.97 34.43 20.70
C ASP A 50 -35.73 32.93 20.59
N ALA A 51 -36.20 32.31 19.51
CA ALA A 51 -35.91 30.93 19.15
C ALA A 51 -34.40 30.70 18.97
N GLU A 52 -33.74 31.58 18.22
CA GLU A 52 -32.29 31.51 17.98
C GLU A 52 -31.46 31.73 19.26
N LYS A 53 -31.83 32.71 20.11
CA LYS A 53 -31.18 32.92 21.42
C LYS A 53 -31.33 31.70 22.32
N LYS A 54 -32.51 31.08 22.33
CA LYS A 54 -32.77 29.87 23.11
C LYS A 54 -32.00 28.67 22.58
N ALA A 55 -31.89 28.52 21.26
CA ALA A 55 -31.08 27.47 20.64
C ALA A 55 -29.62 27.51 21.12
N ILE A 56 -28.98 28.69 21.15
CA ILE A 56 -27.61 28.83 21.66
C ILE A 56 -27.53 28.45 23.15
N LYS A 57 -28.55 28.81 23.95
CA LYS A 57 -28.59 28.49 25.38
C LYS A 57 -28.68 26.98 25.63
N GLU A 58 -29.48 26.25 24.83
CA GLU A 58 -29.59 24.78 24.89
C GLU A 58 -28.31 24.07 24.46
N MET A 59 -27.52 24.66 23.55
CA MET A 59 -26.20 24.12 23.18
C MET A 59 -25.18 24.15 24.33
N GLY A 60 -25.48 24.85 25.43
CA GLY A 60 -24.70 24.84 26.67
C GLY A 60 -23.47 25.76 26.66
N ASN A 61 -22.49 25.45 27.51
CA ASN A 61 -21.27 26.26 27.63
C ASN A 61 -20.29 25.92 26.49
N PRO A 62 -19.82 26.91 25.71
CA PRO A 62 -18.95 26.64 24.56
C PRO A 62 -17.58 26.07 24.94
N PHE A 63 -17.06 26.38 26.13
CA PHE A 63 -15.74 25.88 26.57
C PHE A 63 -15.81 24.41 26.96
N THR A 64 -16.83 24.00 27.72
CA THR A 64 -17.00 22.58 28.10
C THR A 64 -17.33 21.72 26.88
N LEU A 65 -18.17 22.23 25.97
CA LEU A 65 -18.45 21.60 24.69
C LEU A 65 -17.17 21.43 23.86
N GLY A 66 -16.36 22.49 23.75
CA GLY A 66 -15.08 22.46 23.04
C GLY A 66 -14.07 21.47 23.63
N GLU A 67 -13.98 21.36 24.96
CA GLU A 67 -13.12 20.37 25.62
C GLU A 67 -13.57 18.92 25.36
N ASN A 68 -14.88 18.67 25.39
CA ASN A 68 -15.45 17.37 25.05
C ASN A 68 -15.17 17.01 23.58
N LEU A 69 -15.38 17.96 22.66
CA LEU A 69 -15.10 17.79 21.24
C LEU A 69 -13.60 17.57 20.98
N ASN A 70 -12.71 18.23 21.71
CA ASN A 70 -11.27 18.02 21.61
C ASN A 70 -10.84 16.60 21.99
N ARG A 71 -11.48 16.01 23.01
CA ARG A 71 -11.23 14.60 23.41
C ARG A 71 -11.64 13.62 22.32
N ILE A 72 -12.79 13.88 21.67
CA ILE A 72 -13.34 13.02 20.61
C ILE A 72 -12.50 13.12 19.32
N HIS A 73 -12.11 14.33 18.92
CA HIS A 73 -11.43 14.60 17.64
C HIS A 73 -9.89 14.60 17.73
N LYS A 74 -9.31 14.09 18.82
CA LYS A 74 -7.85 14.02 18.98
C LYS A 74 -7.25 13.07 17.92
N PRO A 75 -6.24 13.50 17.14
CA PRO A 75 -5.58 12.65 16.17
C PRO A 75 -5.02 11.39 16.83
N LYS A 76 -5.32 10.23 16.24
CA LYS A 76 -4.84 8.92 16.72
C LYS A 76 -3.64 8.48 15.91
N MET A 77 -2.72 7.78 16.57
CA MET A 77 -1.53 7.20 15.94
C MET A 77 -1.59 5.67 16.03
N ASP A 78 -1.15 4.98 14.99
CA ASP A 78 -0.96 3.52 15.04
C ASP A 78 0.48 3.19 15.46
N TRP A 79 0.77 3.34 16.75
CA TRP A 79 2.11 3.09 17.29
C TRP A 79 2.63 1.69 17.02
N LEU A 80 1.76 0.68 17.04
CA LEU A 80 2.15 -0.69 16.75
C LEU A 80 2.67 -0.83 15.30
N LEU A 81 2.03 -0.17 14.33
CA LEU A 81 2.50 -0.19 12.94
C LEU A 81 3.87 0.49 12.79
N VAL A 82 4.10 1.59 13.53
CA VAL A 82 5.39 2.30 13.55
C VAL A 82 6.49 1.42 14.16
N VAL A 83 6.22 0.77 15.30
CA VAL A 83 7.18 -0.13 15.95
C VAL A 83 7.53 -1.30 15.03
N LEU A 84 6.54 -1.92 14.38
CA LEU A 84 6.79 -3.01 13.43
C LEU A 84 7.64 -2.55 12.23
N PHE A 85 7.41 -1.35 11.70
CA PHE A 85 8.26 -0.78 10.65
C PHE A 85 9.71 -0.63 11.13
N VAL A 86 9.93 -0.11 12.35
CA VAL A 86 11.28 0.06 12.91
C VAL A 86 11.98 -1.29 13.10
N ILE A 87 11.27 -2.31 13.57
CA ILE A 87 11.82 -3.67 13.71
C ILE A 87 12.22 -4.24 12.35
N LEU A 88 11.34 -4.17 11.34
CA LEU A 88 11.64 -4.64 9.99
C LEU A 88 12.80 -3.84 9.36
N ALA A 89 12.88 -2.54 9.63
CA ALA A 89 13.97 -1.69 9.18
C ALA A 89 15.31 -2.10 9.81
N ALA A 90 15.34 -2.42 11.11
CA ALA A 90 16.54 -2.93 11.77
C ALA A 90 16.99 -4.28 11.19
N ILE A 91 16.05 -5.18 10.92
CA ILE A 91 16.33 -6.50 10.32
C ILE A 91 16.95 -6.37 8.92
N SER A 92 16.57 -5.33 8.15
CA SER A 92 17.10 -5.09 6.79
C SER A 92 18.61 -4.89 6.70
N PHE A 93 19.27 -4.53 7.81
CA PHE A 93 20.72 -4.33 7.83
C PHE A 93 21.48 -5.65 7.90
N LEU A 94 20.85 -6.72 8.40
CA LEU A 94 21.52 -8.01 8.61
C LEU A 94 22.04 -8.63 7.31
N PRO A 95 21.29 -8.64 6.18
CA PRO A 95 21.79 -9.16 4.91
C PRO A 95 22.96 -8.40 4.26
N ILE A 96 23.31 -7.21 4.77
CA ILE A 96 24.37 -6.36 4.22
C ILE A 96 25.51 -6.08 5.21
N MET A 97 25.39 -6.55 6.46
CA MET A 97 26.28 -6.13 7.55
C MET A 97 27.70 -6.72 7.45
N ASN A 98 27.82 -7.96 6.98
CA ASN A 98 29.10 -8.70 6.95
C ASN A 98 29.67 -8.87 5.52
N GLY A 99 29.22 -8.02 4.59
CA GLY A 99 29.62 -8.06 3.19
C GLY A 99 28.56 -8.64 2.28
N VAL A 100 28.65 -8.27 1.00
CA VAL A 100 27.72 -8.70 -0.04
C VAL A 100 28.48 -9.62 -1.00
N PRO A 101 27.98 -10.83 -1.30
CA PRO A 101 28.58 -11.70 -2.32
C PRO A 101 28.79 -10.97 -3.65
N GLY A 102 30.03 -10.95 -4.12
CA GLY A 102 30.44 -10.21 -5.33
C GLY A 102 30.88 -8.76 -5.10
N PHE A 103 30.71 -8.21 -3.90
CA PHE A 103 31.12 -6.85 -3.50
C PHE A 103 31.75 -6.80 -2.08
N PRO A 104 32.79 -7.61 -1.79
CA PRO A 104 33.30 -7.80 -0.43
C PRO A 104 33.91 -6.54 0.22
N ASN A 105 34.42 -5.59 -0.57
CA ASN A 105 35.02 -4.36 -0.06
C ASN A 105 34.02 -3.18 0.09
N ASP A 106 32.76 -3.39 -0.28
CA ASP A 106 31.76 -2.32 -0.38
C ASP A 106 30.74 -2.35 0.77
N THR A 107 30.96 -3.13 1.83
CA THR A 107 30.03 -3.24 2.98
C THR A 107 29.60 -1.87 3.51
N THR A 108 30.57 -0.98 3.74
CA THR A 108 30.34 0.40 4.18
C THR A 108 29.48 1.19 3.19
N TYR A 109 29.66 0.96 1.89
CA TYR A 109 28.88 1.61 0.84
C TYR A 109 27.40 1.17 0.87
N PHE A 110 27.12 -0.12 1.00
CA PHE A 110 25.74 -0.65 1.12
C PHE A 110 25.05 -0.15 2.38
N ILE A 111 25.73 -0.21 3.54
CA ILE A 111 25.19 0.28 4.81
C ILE A 111 24.88 1.78 4.73
N ASN A 112 25.81 2.60 4.23
CA ASN A 112 25.60 4.05 4.11
C ASN A 112 24.40 4.36 3.20
N ARG A 113 24.25 3.66 2.07
CA ARG A 113 23.10 3.85 1.18
C ARG A 113 21.78 3.41 1.83
N GLN A 114 21.79 2.34 2.62
CA GLN A 114 20.61 1.88 3.35
C GLN A 114 20.20 2.89 4.44
N ILE A 115 21.17 3.46 5.18
CA ILE A 115 20.93 4.53 6.17
C ILE A 115 20.31 5.76 5.50
N ILE A 116 20.87 6.20 4.38
CA ILE A 116 20.31 7.32 3.59
C ILE A 116 18.88 6.98 3.14
N GLY A 117 18.65 5.77 2.64
CA GLY A 117 17.34 5.27 2.25
C GLY A 117 16.31 5.35 3.39
N TYR A 118 16.65 4.86 4.59
CA TYR A 118 15.76 4.94 5.75
C TYR A 118 15.56 6.36 6.27
N THR A 119 16.58 7.21 6.17
CA THR A 119 16.44 8.62 6.51
C THR A 119 15.37 9.27 5.64
N PHE A 120 15.42 9.06 4.33
CA PHE A 120 14.36 9.51 3.42
C PHE A 120 13.02 8.82 3.69
N ALA A 121 13.00 7.52 3.99
CA ALA A 121 11.78 6.81 4.34
C ALA A 121 11.06 7.44 5.54
N VAL A 122 11.79 7.76 6.62
CA VAL A 122 11.23 8.40 7.82
C VAL A 122 10.70 9.79 7.50
N LEU A 123 11.41 10.59 6.71
CA LEU A 123 10.95 11.91 6.27
C LEU A 123 9.66 11.82 5.44
N ILE A 124 9.57 10.85 4.53
CA ILE A 124 8.39 10.61 3.69
C ILE A 124 7.20 10.14 4.51
N ILE A 125 7.41 9.18 5.43
CA ILE A 125 6.38 8.73 6.36
C ILE A 125 5.87 9.91 7.19
N GLY A 126 6.78 10.70 7.76
CA GLY A 126 6.45 11.90 8.52
C GLY A 126 5.63 12.88 7.69
N GLY A 127 6.11 13.27 6.50
CA GLY A 127 5.41 14.20 5.61
C GLY A 127 4.01 13.72 5.23
N LEU A 128 3.87 12.48 4.77
CA LEU A 128 2.58 11.94 4.33
C LEU A 128 1.61 11.70 5.49
N LEU A 129 2.11 11.38 6.67
CA LEU A 129 1.29 11.23 7.88
C LEU A 129 0.54 12.52 8.26
N PHE A 130 1.18 13.68 8.07
CA PHE A 130 0.53 14.98 8.25
C PHE A 130 -0.20 15.47 6.99
N PHE A 131 0.10 14.93 5.81
CA PHE A 131 -0.62 15.25 4.58
C PHE A 131 -2.03 14.65 4.57
N ASP A 132 -3.03 15.41 4.11
CA ASP A 132 -4.41 14.91 3.96
C ASP A 132 -4.55 14.05 2.70
N TYR A 133 -4.58 12.73 2.88
CA TYR A 133 -4.69 11.77 1.78
C TYR A 133 -5.89 12.03 0.86
N ARG A 134 -6.98 12.63 1.35
CA ARG A 134 -8.20 12.88 0.57
C ARG A 134 -7.95 13.81 -0.63
N LYS A 135 -6.92 14.66 -0.56
CA LYS A 135 -6.51 15.53 -1.67
C LYS A 135 -6.07 14.74 -2.92
N LEU A 136 -5.61 13.49 -2.74
CA LEU A 136 -5.17 12.63 -3.84
C LEU A 136 -6.34 11.99 -4.61
N GLN A 137 -7.54 11.93 -4.02
CA GLN A 137 -8.70 11.21 -4.58
C GLN A 137 -9.09 11.70 -5.98
N ASN A 138 -8.99 13.00 -6.24
CA ASN A 138 -9.40 13.60 -7.51
C ASN A 138 -8.29 13.62 -8.56
N LEU A 139 -7.06 13.27 -8.19
CA LEU A 139 -5.88 13.26 -9.08
C LEU A 139 -5.68 11.92 -9.81
N TRP A 140 -6.67 11.02 -9.78
CA TRP A 140 -6.53 9.67 -10.33
C TRP A 140 -6.14 9.64 -11.82
N ILE A 141 -6.64 10.59 -12.63
CA ILE A 141 -6.28 10.70 -14.06
C ILE A 141 -4.80 11.04 -14.19
N VAL A 142 -4.32 12.00 -13.39
CA VAL A 142 -2.92 12.43 -13.39
C VAL A 142 -2.02 11.26 -13.04
N PHE A 143 -2.32 10.52 -11.97
CA PHE A 143 -1.53 9.34 -11.58
C PHE A 143 -1.55 8.25 -12.65
N TYR A 144 -2.73 7.94 -13.22
CA TYR A 144 -2.87 6.89 -14.22
C TYR A 144 -2.09 7.21 -15.50
N VAL A 145 -2.31 8.40 -16.06
CA VAL A 145 -1.67 8.83 -17.31
C VAL A 145 -0.17 8.99 -17.11
N PHE A 146 0.27 9.60 -16.01
CA PHE A 146 1.69 9.74 -15.71
C PHE A 146 2.38 8.38 -15.54
N ALA A 147 1.76 7.42 -14.84
CA ALA A 147 2.28 6.06 -14.70
C ALA A 147 2.44 5.38 -16.07
N LEU A 148 1.43 5.50 -16.94
CA LEU A 148 1.46 4.89 -18.26
C LEU A 148 2.55 5.52 -19.14
N LEU A 149 2.66 6.86 -19.16
CA LEU A 149 3.69 7.57 -19.89
C LEU A 149 5.10 7.21 -19.38
N LEU A 150 5.28 7.11 -18.06
CA LEU A 150 6.55 6.72 -17.47
C LEU A 150 6.95 5.29 -17.87
N HIS A 151 5.99 4.36 -17.95
CA HIS A 151 6.25 3.02 -18.45
C HIS A 151 6.63 3.01 -19.92
N ILE A 152 5.86 3.70 -20.78
CA ILE A 152 6.17 3.81 -22.21
C ILE A 152 7.57 4.41 -22.39
N TYR A 153 7.88 5.49 -21.66
CA TYR A 153 9.21 6.10 -21.67
C TYR A 153 10.29 5.11 -21.25
N THR A 154 10.07 4.31 -20.20
CA THR A 154 11.03 3.30 -19.76
C THR A 154 11.21 2.19 -20.80
N GLY A 155 10.14 1.72 -21.43
CA GLY A 155 10.23 0.71 -22.49
C GLY A 155 11.08 1.17 -23.67
N LEU A 156 10.99 2.46 -24.02
CA LEU A 156 11.76 3.06 -25.12
C LEU A 156 13.19 3.40 -24.71
N PHE A 157 13.36 4.18 -23.63
CA PHE A 157 14.62 4.85 -23.24
C PHE A 157 15.25 4.29 -21.95
N GLY A 158 14.63 3.30 -21.31
CA GLY A 158 15.13 2.70 -20.09
C GLY A 158 16.48 2.02 -20.29
N VAL A 159 17.28 2.02 -19.24
CA VAL A 159 18.59 1.36 -19.20
C VAL A 159 18.46 -0.04 -18.59
N THR A 160 19.33 -0.94 -19.03
CA THR A 160 19.40 -2.29 -18.50
C THR A 160 20.34 -2.32 -17.31
N VAL A 161 19.79 -2.59 -16.12
CA VAL A 161 20.58 -2.78 -14.90
C VAL A 161 20.28 -4.19 -14.38
N TRP A 162 21.33 -4.98 -14.11
CA TRP A 162 21.19 -6.37 -13.64
C TRP A 162 20.26 -7.21 -14.54
N GLY A 163 20.39 -7.04 -15.86
CA GLY A 163 19.61 -7.78 -16.86
C GLY A 163 18.13 -7.38 -16.97
N SER A 164 17.70 -6.24 -16.39
CA SER A 164 16.33 -5.74 -16.54
C SER A 164 16.28 -4.31 -17.05
N LYS A 165 15.50 -4.07 -18.12
CA LYS A 165 15.32 -2.77 -18.79
C LYS A 165 14.19 -1.95 -18.14
N ASN A 166 14.23 -1.80 -16.82
CA ASN A 166 13.19 -1.14 -16.03
C ASN A 166 13.71 0.08 -15.24
N TRP A 167 14.89 0.58 -15.57
CA TRP A 167 15.55 1.67 -14.83
C TRP A 167 15.70 2.93 -15.68
N ILE A 168 15.67 4.09 -15.03
CA ILE A 168 16.08 5.38 -15.62
C ILE A 168 17.17 5.98 -14.74
N HIS A 169 18.17 6.59 -15.36
CA HIS A 169 19.15 7.43 -14.66
C HIS A 169 18.68 8.87 -14.60
N ILE A 170 18.55 9.41 -13.39
CA ILE A 170 18.24 10.82 -13.16
C ILE A 170 19.30 11.37 -12.21
N LEU A 171 20.08 12.36 -12.66
CA LEU A 171 21.10 13.03 -11.84
C LEU A 171 22.06 12.07 -11.11
N GLY A 172 22.50 11.00 -11.78
CA GLY A 172 23.41 10.00 -11.21
C GLY A 172 22.74 8.95 -10.31
N ILE A 173 21.42 8.97 -10.16
CA ILE A 173 20.65 8.00 -9.38
C ILE A 173 19.85 7.11 -10.33
N SER A 174 19.93 5.80 -10.14
CA SER A 174 19.10 4.82 -10.86
C SER A 174 17.77 4.64 -10.14
N ILE A 175 16.67 4.91 -10.83
CA ILE A 175 15.31 4.73 -10.32
C ILE A 175 14.64 3.61 -11.11
N ASP A 176 14.21 2.57 -10.40
CA ASP A 176 13.36 1.53 -10.97
C ASP A 176 11.95 2.10 -11.12
N THR A 177 11.58 2.37 -12.37
CA THR A 177 10.31 3.02 -12.69
C THR A 177 9.13 2.11 -12.52
N SER A 178 9.33 0.80 -12.60
CA SER A 178 8.23 -0.17 -12.56
C SER A 178 7.56 -0.22 -11.17
N ILE A 179 8.31 0.09 -10.11
CA ILE A 179 7.77 0.26 -8.75
C ILE A 179 6.99 1.57 -8.62
N VAL A 180 7.55 2.64 -9.21
CA VAL A 180 6.95 3.97 -9.17
C VAL A 180 5.60 3.93 -9.90
N THR A 181 5.55 3.30 -11.08
CA THR A 181 4.29 3.12 -11.81
C THR A 181 3.30 2.25 -11.04
N LEU A 182 3.75 1.18 -10.36
CA LEU A 182 2.88 0.37 -9.50
C LEU A 182 2.23 1.22 -8.38
N PHE A 183 2.99 2.06 -7.72
CA PHE A 183 2.48 2.98 -6.69
C PHE A 183 1.48 4.00 -7.26
N LEU A 184 1.80 4.60 -8.41
CA LEU A 184 0.91 5.56 -9.08
C LEU A 184 -0.39 4.90 -9.54
N PHE A 185 -0.32 3.71 -10.12
CA PHE A 185 -1.51 2.94 -10.49
C PHE A 185 -2.35 2.58 -9.26
N PHE A 186 -1.73 2.21 -8.14
CA PHE A 186 -2.42 2.01 -6.87
C PHE A 186 -3.21 3.26 -6.44
N LEU A 187 -2.60 4.45 -6.49
CA LEU A 187 -3.30 5.71 -6.17
C LEU A 187 -4.43 6.01 -7.16
N ALA A 188 -4.19 5.79 -8.46
CA ALA A 188 -5.17 5.99 -9.50
C ALA A 188 -6.40 5.10 -9.29
N TRP A 189 -6.20 3.80 -9.08
CA TRP A 189 -7.28 2.85 -8.88
C TRP A 189 -8.06 3.08 -7.61
N ALA A 190 -7.41 3.51 -6.52
CA ALA A 190 -8.12 3.93 -5.32
C ALA A 190 -9.10 5.08 -5.64
N GLY A 191 -8.67 6.06 -6.45
CA GLY A 191 -9.50 7.18 -6.88
C GLY A 191 -10.63 6.77 -7.82
N ILE A 192 -10.35 5.92 -8.82
CA ILE A 192 -11.33 5.36 -9.75
C ILE A 192 -12.42 4.61 -8.99
N PHE A 193 -12.04 3.68 -8.12
CA PHE A 193 -12.96 2.85 -7.34
C PHE A 193 -13.70 3.62 -6.26
N SER A 194 -13.14 4.71 -5.73
CA SER A 194 -13.91 5.60 -4.83
C SER A 194 -15.13 6.23 -5.53
N LYS A 195 -15.14 6.26 -6.87
CA LYS A 195 -16.21 6.78 -7.72
C LYS A 195 -16.97 5.67 -8.44
N ILE A 196 -16.88 4.41 -7.98
CA ILE A 196 -17.41 3.23 -8.70
C ILE A 196 -18.91 3.34 -9.03
N ASN A 197 -19.72 4.00 -8.19
CA ASN A 197 -21.14 4.23 -8.46
C ASN A 197 -21.38 5.03 -9.75
N LYS A 198 -20.42 5.87 -10.16
CA LYS A 198 -20.48 6.58 -11.45
C LYS A 198 -20.22 5.67 -12.64
N PHE A 199 -19.67 4.47 -12.43
CA PHE A 199 -19.32 3.48 -13.45
C PHE A 199 -20.31 2.31 -13.54
N SER A 200 -21.54 2.46 -13.05
CA SER A 200 -22.56 1.40 -13.06
C SER A 200 -23.10 1.04 -14.45
N SER A 201 -22.94 1.90 -15.45
CA SER A 201 -23.37 1.64 -16.83
C SER A 201 -22.46 0.64 -17.53
N TRP A 202 -23.03 -0.26 -18.35
CA TRP A 202 -22.29 -1.21 -19.20
C TRP A 202 -21.14 -0.55 -19.98
N LYS A 203 -21.38 0.59 -20.63
CA LYS A 203 -20.35 1.33 -21.39
C LYS A 203 -19.16 1.71 -20.51
N LYS A 204 -19.41 2.05 -19.24
CA LYS A 204 -18.38 2.44 -18.28
C LYS A 204 -17.66 1.24 -17.66
N GLN A 205 -18.33 0.09 -17.56
CA GLN A 205 -17.68 -1.18 -17.20
C GLN A 205 -16.70 -1.65 -18.28
N VAL A 206 -17.04 -1.45 -19.56
CA VAL A 206 -16.12 -1.70 -20.67
C VAL A 206 -14.88 -0.79 -20.58
N VAL A 207 -15.06 0.50 -20.25
CA VAL A 207 -13.92 1.40 -20.02
C VAL A 207 -13.04 0.94 -18.85
N LEU A 208 -13.64 0.51 -17.73
CA LEU A 208 -12.89 -0.04 -16.59
C LEU A 208 -12.11 -1.29 -16.97
N PHE A 209 -12.66 -2.16 -17.81
CA PHE A 209 -11.96 -3.34 -18.32
C PHE A 209 -10.71 -2.96 -19.10
N PHE A 210 -10.81 -2.02 -20.05
CA PHE A 210 -9.62 -1.56 -20.79
C PHE A 210 -8.60 -0.84 -19.90
N LEU A 211 -9.05 0.02 -18.99
CA LEU A 211 -8.16 0.65 -18.01
C LEU A 211 -7.44 -0.39 -17.15
N PHE A 212 -8.09 -1.51 -16.82
CA PHE A 212 -7.48 -2.58 -16.05
C PHE A 212 -6.37 -3.31 -16.83
N TRP A 213 -6.63 -3.65 -18.09
CA TRP A 213 -5.72 -4.44 -18.92
C TRP A 213 -4.56 -3.64 -19.52
N ILE A 214 -4.71 -2.34 -19.78
CA ILE A 214 -3.65 -1.50 -20.36
C ILE A 214 -2.35 -1.55 -19.53
N PRO A 215 -2.36 -1.38 -18.19
CA PRO A 215 -1.14 -1.48 -17.40
C PRO A 215 -0.53 -2.89 -17.43
N ILE A 216 -1.34 -3.96 -17.45
CA ILE A 216 -0.85 -5.35 -17.57
C ILE A 216 -0.03 -5.50 -18.84
N LEU A 217 -0.56 -5.06 -19.98
CA LEU A 217 0.15 -5.07 -21.26
C LEU A 217 1.44 -4.23 -21.20
N SER A 218 1.42 -3.08 -20.52
CA SER A 218 2.62 -2.24 -20.38
C SER A 218 3.73 -2.90 -19.55
N TYR A 219 3.43 -3.70 -18.52
CA TYR A 219 4.44 -4.43 -17.75
C TYR A 219 5.10 -5.54 -18.57
N ILE A 220 4.37 -6.12 -19.52
CA ILE A 220 4.89 -7.15 -20.43
C ILE A 220 5.92 -6.55 -21.39
N MET A 221 5.75 -5.29 -21.80
CA MET A 221 6.73 -4.58 -22.65
C MET A 221 8.08 -4.37 -21.96
N ILE A 222 8.12 -4.33 -20.62
CA ILE A 222 9.34 -4.10 -19.80
C ILE A 222 9.79 -5.41 -19.12
N PRO A 223 9.50 -6.55 -19.76
CA PRO A 223 9.46 -7.91 -19.17
C PRO A 223 9.42 -8.05 -17.64
N ASN A 224 8.53 -7.32 -16.94
CA ASN A 224 8.43 -7.38 -15.47
C ASN A 224 7.13 -8.06 -15.01
N TYR A 225 7.13 -9.40 -15.09
CA TYR A 225 5.98 -10.23 -14.74
C TYR A 225 5.65 -10.25 -13.24
N GLY A 226 6.64 -9.99 -12.38
CA GLY A 226 6.42 -9.94 -10.93
C GLY A 226 5.54 -8.75 -10.55
N LEU A 227 5.90 -7.54 -10.99
CA LEU A 227 5.10 -6.35 -10.72
C LEU A 227 3.76 -6.36 -11.45
N MET A 228 3.67 -6.97 -12.64
CA MET A 228 2.39 -7.26 -13.31
C MET A 228 1.45 -8.05 -12.40
N THR A 229 1.98 -9.09 -11.74
CA THR A 229 1.20 -9.96 -10.86
C THR A 229 0.78 -9.24 -9.58
N ILE A 230 1.67 -8.44 -8.98
CA ILE A 230 1.34 -7.60 -7.83
C ILE A 230 0.26 -6.57 -8.19
N TYR A 231 0.37 -5.91 -9.34
CA TYR A 231 -0.65 -5.00 -9.85
C TYR A 231 -1.99 -5.72 -9.98
N PHE A 232 -2.03 -6.88 -10.65
CA PHE A 232 -3.24 -7.66 -10.87
C PHE A 232 -3.97 -7.95 -9.54
N PHE A 233 -3.27 -8.54 -8.57
CA PHE A 233 -3.88 -8.87 -7.27
C PHE A 233 -4.29 -7.63 -6.47
N THR A 234 -3.50 -6.55 -6.53
CA THR A 234 -3.81 -5.29 -5.85
C THR A 234 -5.11 -4.70 -6.34
N ILE A 235 -5.31 -4.61 -7.66
CA ILE A 235 -6.52 -4.01 -8.23
C ILE A 235 -7.73 -4.93 -8.02
N MET A 236 -7.56 -6.25 -8.15
CA MET A 236 -8.64 -7.20 -7.88
C MET A 236 -9.13 -7.14 -6.43
N LEU A 237 -8.21 -7.09 -5.45
CA LEU A 237 -8.60 -6.98 -4.04
C LEU A 237 -9.28 -5.63 -3.76
N MET A 238 -8.75 -4.53 -4.29
CA MET A 238 -9.39 -3.22 -4.15
C MET A 238 -10.79 -3.21 -4.77
N PHE A 239 -10.97 -3.85 -5.93
CA PHE A 239 -12.26 -3.91 -6.62
C PHE A 239 -13.31 -4.66 -5.78
N LEU A 240 -12.96 -5.82 -5.20
CA LEU A 240 -13.84 -6.60 -4.31
C LEU A 240 -14.40 -5.76 -3.16
N PHE A 241 -13.58 -4.88 -2.58
CA PHE A 241 -13.97 -4.04 -1.45
C PHE A 241 -14.55 -2.68 -1.87
N SER A 242 -14.49 -2.33 -3.15
CA SER A 242 -15.11 -1.11 -3.69
C SER A 242 -16.59 -1.29 -4.03
N SER A 243 -16.99 -2.48 -4.46
CA SER A 243 -18.30 -2.70 -5.09
C SER A 243 -19.43 -2.76 -4.06
N VAL A 244 -20.50 -2.03 -4.35
CA VAL A 244 -21.75 -2.05 -3.58
C VAL A 244 -22.49 -3.39 -3.74
N HIS A 245 -22.30 -4.06 -4.88
CA HIS A 245 -22.94 -5.35 -5.19
C HIS A 245 -21.90 -6.47 -5.12
N LYS A 246 -21.74 -7.07 -3.93
CA LYS A 246 -20.74 -8.12 -3.68
C LYS A 246 -20.80 -9.28 -4.68
N ARG A 247 -22.01 -9.70 -5.11
CA ARG A 247 -22.19 -10.79 -6.09
C ARG A 247 -21.59 -10.45 -7.46
N LEU A 248 -21.88 -9.26 -7.98
CA LEU A 248 -21.34 -8.78 -9.26
C LEU A 248 -19.83 -8.55 -9.17
N ALA A 249 -19.34 -8.07 -8.02
CA ALA A 249 -17.90 -7.93 -7.77
C ALA A 249 -17.18 -9.26 -7.87
N ILE A 250 -17.70 -10.30 -7.20
CA ILE A 250 -17.15 -11.65 -7.24
C ILE A 250 -17.17 -12.19 -8.67
N GLN A 251 -18.29 -12.09 -9.38
CA GLN A 251 -18.39 -12.54 -10.77
C GLN A 251 -17.36 -11.88 -11.68
N LEU A 252 -17.21 -10.55 -11.62
CA LEU A 252 -16.24 -9.83 -12.45
C LEU A 252 -14.79 -10.16 -12.08
N VAL A 253 -14.50 -10.39 -10.80
CA VAL A 253 -13.17 -10.82 -10.37
C VAL A 253 -12.87 -12.23 -10.86
N THR A 254 -13.83 -13.15 -10.77
CA THR A 254 -13.70 -14.49 -11.33
C THR A 254 -13.50 -14.43 -12.84
N VAL A 255 -14.25 -13.61 -13.58
CA VAL A 255 -14.08 -13.42 -15.03
C VAL A 255 -12.69 -12.87 -15.35
N ASN A 256 -12.21 -11.85 -14.64
CA ASN A 256 -10.87 -11.29 -14.88
C ASN A 256 -9.76 -12.27 -14.49
N LEU A 257 -9.96 -13.08 -13.44
CA LEU A 257 -9.02 -14.14 -13.06
C LEU A 257 -8.94 -15.22 -14.14
N THR A 258 -10.09 -15.69 -14.63
CA THR A 258 -10.14 -16.65 -15.74
C THR A 258 -9.50 -16.08 -17.00
N ALA A 259 -9.81 -14.83 -17.34
CA ALA A 259 -9.21 -14.14 -18.49
C ALA A 259 -7.68 -13.98 -18.33
N PHE A 260 -7.21 -13.68 -17.13
CA PHE A 260 -5.78 -13.59 -16.82
C PHE A 260 -5.06 -14.92 -16.96
N VAL A 261 -5.65 -16.01 -16.45
CA VAL A 261 -5.11 -17.36 -16.62
C VAL A 261 -5.07 -17.76 -18.09
N ILE A 262 -6.16 -17.57 -18.84
CA ILE A 262 -6.21 -17.87 -20.28
C ILE A 262 -5.15 -17.05 -21.03
N PHE A 263 -5.08 -15.75 -20.77
CA PHE A 263 -4.11 -14.86 -21.37
C PHE A 263 -2.68 -15.33 -21.09
N LEU A 264 -2.35 -15.67 -19.84
CA LEU A 264 -1.02 -16.15 -19.45
C LEU A 264 -0.68 -17.47 -20.16
N THR A 265 -1.62 -18.41 -20.22
CA THR A 265 -1.43 -19.69 -20.91
C THR A 265 -1.16 -19.50 -22.41
N VAL A 266 -1.98 -18.70 -23.08
CA VAL A 266 -1.79 -18.39 -24.51
C VAL A 266 -0.48 -17.66 -24.72
N PHE A 267 -0.17 -16.65 -23.90
CA PHE A 267 1.05 -15.87 -23.99
C PHE A 267 2.31 -16.75 -23.83
N ILE A 268 2.31 -17.67 -22.87
CA ILE A 268 3.43 -18.59 -22.64
C ILE A 268 3.56 -19.61 -23.78
N ALA A 269 2.46 -20.03 -24.39
CA ALA A 269 2.47 -20.99 -25.51
C ALA A 269 2.96 -20.38 -26.84
N LEU A 270 3.09 -19.06 -26.95
CA LEU A 270 3.61 -18.43 -28.16
C LEU A 270 5.10 -18.77 -28.35
N PRO A 271 5.54 -19.17 -29.57
CA PRO A 271 6.95 -19.50 -29.83
C PRO A 271 7.92 -18.37 -29.50
N SER A 272 7.51 -17.11 -29.65
CA SER A 272 8.31 -15.94 -29.30
C SER A 272 8.67 -15.84 -27.81
N ASN A 273 7.99 -16.61 -26.95
CA ASN A 273 8.13 -16.61 -25.50
C ASN A 273 8.72 -17.92 -24.96
N GLU A 274 9.46 -18.67 -25.80
CA GLU A 274 10.08 -19.94 -25.43
C GLU A 274 10.90 -19.85 -24.13
N TYR A 275 11.61 -18.74 -23.92
CA TYR A 275 12.34 -18.49 -22.67
C TYR A 275 11.46 -18.55 -21.41
N ILE A 276 10.23 -18.00 -21.47
CA ILE A 276 9.28 -18.02 -20.36
C ILE A 276 8.77 -19.43 -20.13
N PHE A 277 8.50 -20.16 -21.21
CA PHE A 277 8.10 -21.56 -21.14
C PHE A 277 9.20 -22.42 -20.49
N GLN A 278 10.46 -22.26 -20.90
CA GLN A 278 11.61 -22.94 -20.30
C GLN A 278 11.79 -22.60 -18.81
N ARG A 279 11.61 -21.32 -18.42
CA ARG A 279 11.63 -20.91 -17.01
C ARG A 279 10.54 -21.60 -16.19
N LEU A 280 9.35 -21.77 -16.76
CA LEU A 280 8.22 -22.41 -16.10
C LEU A 280 8.37 -23.94 -16.05
N SER A 281 8.89 -24.57 -17.10
CA SER A 281 9.14 -26.02 -17.11
C SER A 281 10.21 -26.40 -16.08
N VAL A 282 11.26 -25.60 -15.98
CA VAL A 282 12.34 -25.77 -14.99
C VAL A 282 11.86 -25.44 -13.58
N PHE A 283 10.92 -24.51 -13.40
CA PHE A 283 10.25 -24.32 -12.10
C PHE A 283 9.50 -25.58 -11.66
N LEU A 284 8.75 -26.21 -12.57
CA LEU A 284 7.97 -27.43 -12.27
C LEU A 284 8.87 -28.64 -12.05
N ASN A 285 9.96 -28.74 -12.81
CA ASN A 285 10.96 -29.78 -12.64
C ASN A 285 12.39 -29.22 -12.86
N PRO A 286 13.07 -28.81 -11.77
CA PRO A 286 14.43 -28.26 -11.85
C PRO A 286 15.46 -29.23 -12.42
N THR A 287 15.20 -30.55 -12.39
CA THR A 287 16.16 -31.55 -12.88
C THR A 287 16.25 -31.63 -14.40
N ILE A 288 15.32 -31.00 -15.13
CA ILE A 288 15.35 -30.92 -16.59
C ILE A 288 16.61 -30.19 -17.08
N ASP A 289 17.08 -29.21 -16.32
CA ASP A 289 18.25 -28.40 -16.64
C ASP A 289 19.03 -28.04 -15.37
N GLN A 290 19.66 -29.04 -14.74
CA GLN A 290 20.38 -28.87 -13.47
C GLN A 290 21.56 -27.91 -13.57
N ALA A 291 22.23 -27.85 -14.72
CA ALA A 291 23.41 -27.01 -14.93
C ALA A 291 23.06 -25.60 -15.46
N GLY A 292 21.86 -25.40 -15.98
CA GLY A 292 21.37 -24.12 -16.48
C GLY A 292 20.35 -23.47 -15.55
N ASN A 293 19.12 -23.31 -16.03
CA ASN A 293 18.08 -22.54 -15.33
C ASN A 293 17.60 -23.21 -14.02
N GLY A 294 17.75 -24.53 -13.90
CA GLY A 294 17.28 -25.32 -12.75
C GLY A 294 18.22 -25.28 -11.57
N TYR A 295 19.49 -24.95 -11.81
CA TYR A 295 20.54 -24.79 -10.80
C TYR A 295 20.07 -23.92 -9.62
N TRP A 296 19.43 -22.79 -9.91
CA TRP A 296 18.99 -21.86 -8.89
C TRP A 296 17.96 -22.45 -7.93
N TYR A 297 16.99 -23.23 -8.43
CA TYR A 297 16.00 -23.86 -7.56
C TYR A 297 16.64 -24.90 -6.64
N LEU A 298 17.54 -25.73 -7.19
CA LEU A 298 18.25 -26.76 -6.44
C LEU A 298 19.15 -26.14 -5.35
N LEU A 299 19.86 -25.07 -5.69
CA LEU A 299 20.73 -24.34 -4.77
C LEU A 299 19.95 -23.71 -3.60
N LEU A 300 18.82 -23.05 -3.86
CA LEU A 300 18.01 -22.44 -2.80
C LEU A 300 17.44 -23.51 -1.86
N GLN A 301 17.01 -24.66 -2.41
CA GLN A 301 16.52 -25.80 -1.63
C GLN A 301 17.62 -26.41 -0.76
N GLU A 302 18.83 -26.57 -1.30
CA GLU A 302 19.99 -27.06 -0.57
C GLU A 302 20.34 -26.15 0.61
N ILE A 303 20.37 -24.83 0.40
CA ILE A 303 20.68 -23.85 1.45
C ILE A 303 19.64 -23.94 2.57
N PHE A 304 18.34 -24.04 2.25
CA PHE A 304 17.30 -24.22 3.26
C PHE A 304 17.43 -25.54 4.02
N ALA A 305 17.77 -26.63 3.34
CA ALA A 305 17.97 -27.93 3.96
C ALA A 305 19.14 -27.92 4.95
N GLN A 306 20.21 -27.19 4.64
CA GLN A 306 21.40 -27.09 5.48
C GLN A 306 21.25 -26.09 6.63
N SER A 307 20.29 -25.17 6.59
CA SER A 307 20.18 -24.00 7.49
C SER A 307 20.06 -24.31 8.99
N GLY A 308 19.55 -25.48 9.38
CA GLY A 308 19.38 -25.85 10.80
C GLY A 308 18.46 -24.90 11.61
N TRP A 309 18.27 -25.19 12.90
CA TRP A 309 17.37 -24.40 13.75
C TRP A 309 17.96 -23.05 14.19
N PHE A 310 19.28 -22.96 14.32
CA PHE A 310 20.00 -21.80 14.85
C PHE A 310 20.95 -21.13 13.85
N GLY A 311 20.98 -21.62 12.60
CA GLY A 311 21.79 -21.04 11.53
C GLY A 311 23.29 -21.33 11.69
N HIS A 312 24.07 -20.72 10.81
CA HIS A 312 25.52 -20.89 10.74
C HIS A 312 26.30 -19.66 11.24
N GLY A 313 25.61 -18.62 11.70
CA GLY A 313 26.18 -17.32 12.02
C GLY A 313 26.16 -16.35 10.83
N LEU A 314 26.28 -15.05 11.13
CA LEU A 314 26.17 -13.98 10.12
C LEU A 314 27.36 -13.93 9.14
N ASP A 315 28.49 -14.51 9.52
CA ASP A 315 29.69 -14.60 8.68
C ASP A 315 29.61 -15.74 7.64
N ALA A 316 28.69 -16.70 7.85
CA ALA A 316 28.44 -17.79 6.92
C ALA A 316 27.54 -17.33 5.77
N ILE A 317 28.06 -16.42 4.94
CA ILE A 317 27.32 -15.85 3.83
C ILE A 317 27.21 -16.89 2.70
N PRO A 318 26.00 -17.26 2.25
CA PRO A 318 25.87 -18.14 1.10
C PRO A 318 26.49 -17.52 -0.15
N SER A 319 27.21 -18.32 -0.93
CA SER A 319 27.83 -17.92 -2.20
C SER A 319 26.82 -17.76 -3.34
N VAL A 320 25.78 -16.96 -3.11
CA VAL A 320 24.67 -16.74 -4.03
C VAL A 320 24.55 -15.25 -4.33
N PRO A 321 24.75 -14.82 -5.59
CA PRO A 321 24.54 -13.43 -5.98
C PRO A 321 23.16 -12.91 -5.58
N SER A 322 23.08 -11.62 -5.25
CA SER A 322 21.81 -10.91 -4.99
C SER A 322 20.97 -11.43 -3.82
N MET A 323 21.54 -12.19 -2.86
CA MET A 323 20.83 -12.61 -1.65
C MET A 323 20.24 -11.43 -0.85
N HIS A 324 20.99 -10.34 -0.73
CA HIS A 324 20.58 -9.14 -0.01
C HIS A 324 19.38 -8.39 -0.66
N THR A 325 19.09 -8.63 -1.94
CA THR A 325 17.94 -8.03 -2.64
C THR A 325 16.81 -9.03 -2.84
N ASP A 326 17.09 -10.17 -3.44
CA ASP A 326 16.09 -11.08 -4.01
C ASP A 326 15.73 -12.21 -3.03
N PHE A 327 16.64 -12.60 -2.15
CA PHE A 327 16.46 -13.71 -1.20
C PHE A 327 16.83 -13.38 0.25
N PRO A 328 16.44 -12.21 0.81
CA PRO A 328 16.85 -11.85 2.16
C PRO A 328 16.25 -12.80 3.22
N PHE A 329 15.06 -13.37 2.97
CA PHE A 329 14.48 -14.36 3.87
C PHE A 329 15.35 -15.62 3.96
N LEU A 330 15.79 -16.17 2.81
CA LEU A 330 16.69 -17.32 2.78
C LEU A 330 18.01 -17.00 3.47
N PHE A 331 18.60 -15.83 3.20
CA PHE A 331 19.82 -15.38 3.86
C PHE A 331 19.67 -15.40 5.39
N LEU A 332 18.58 -14.82 5.91
CA LEU A 332 18.32 -14.74 7.35
C LEU A 332 18.08 -16.12 7.96
N VAL A 333 17.39 -17.02 7.26
CA VAL A 333 17.20 -18.41 7.73
C VAL A 333 18.52 -19.18 7.73
N HIS A 334 19.36 -19.02 6.72
CA HIS A 334 20.66 -19.70 6.66
C HIS A 334 21.62 -19.24 7.76
N THR A 335 21.64 -17.93 8.02
CA THR A 335 22.57 -17.32 8.97
C THR A 335 22.08 -17.39 10.43
N LEU A 336 20.78 -17.21 10.68
CA LEU A 336 20.19 -17.15 12.03
C LEU A 336 19.26 -18.33 12.37
N GLY A 337 18.99 -19.20 11.40
CA GLY A 337 18.23 -20.43 11.59
C GLY A 337 16.72 -20.32 11.39
N TRP A 338 16.07 -21.48 11.32
CA TRP A 338 14.62 -21.61 11.19
C TRP A 338 13.85 -20.95 12.33
N ALA A 339 14.38 -20.95 13.56
CA ALA A 339 13.73 -20.28 14.69
C ALA A 339 13.54 -18.78 14.42
N PHE A 340 14.58 -18.10 13.91
CA PHE A 340 14.50 -16.71 13.50
C PHE A 340 13.55 -16.52 12.31
N GLY A 341 13.62 -17.40 11.30
CA GLY A 341 12.71 -17.39 10.15
C GLY A 341 11.23 -17.42 10.53
N ILE A 342 10.85 -18.29 11.48
CA ILE A 342 9.48 -18.38 12.00
C ILE A 342 9.08 -17.09 12.71
N ILE A 343 9.94 -16.54 13.56
CA ILE A 343 9.70 -15.26 14.24
C ILE A 343 9.51 -14.13 13.23
N LEU A 344 10.35 -14.07 12.20
CA LEU A 344 10.24 -13.10 11.13
C LEU A 344 8.91 -13.22 10.37
N CYS A 345 8.49 -14.44 10.03
CA CYS A 345 7.18 -14.69 9.43
C CYS A 345 6.03 -14.19 10.32
N LEU A 346 6.11 -14.39 11.64
CA LEU A 346 5.12 -13.88 12.58
C LEU A 346 5.09 -12.35 12.66
N ILE A 347 6.25 -11.69 12.60
CA ILE A 347 6.34 -10.22 12.56
C ILE A 347 5.72 -9.67 11.27
N LEU A 348 6.06 -10.26 10.11
CA LEU A 348 5.52 -9.88 8.81
C LEU A 348 4.00 -10.10 8.74
N LEU A 349 3.52 -11.25 9.23
CA LEU A 349 2.09 -11.55 9.33
C LEU A 349 1.38 -10.53 10.23
N THR A 350 1.95 -10.22 11.40
CA THR A 350 1.40 -9.22 12.33
C THR A 350 1.33 -7.84 11.69
N PHE A 351 2.37 -7.45 10.93
CA PHE A 351 2.41 -6.20 10.17
C PHE A 351 1.29 -6.13 9.13
N ILE A 352 1.14 -7.15 8.29
CA ILE A 352 0.09 -7.22 7.26
C ILE A 352 -1.32 -7.23 7.88
N VAL A 353 -1.53 -8.04 8.93
CA VAL A 353 -2.81 -8.11 9.64
C VAL A 353 -3.14 -6.78 10.32
N ARG A 354 -2.14 -6.08 10.87
CA ARG A 354 -2.36 -4.76 11.49
C ARG A 354 -2.86 -3.74 10.48
N ILE A 355 -2.25 -3.68 9.29
CA ILE A 355 -2.70 -2.82 8.18
C ILE A 355 -4.10 -3.22 7.75
N SER A 356 -4.35 -4.52 7.54
CA SER A 356 -5.66 -5.05 7.14
C SER A 356 -6.77 -4.65 8.12
N ARG A 357 -6.51 -4.75 9.43
CA ARG A 357 -7.46 -4.33 10.48
C ARG A 357 -7.75 -2.83 10.44
N ASN A 358 -6.82 -2.00 9.95
CA ASN A 358 -7.07 -0.57 9.80
C ASN A 358 -8.10 -0.29 8.70
N ALA A 359 -8.17 -1.11 7.64
CA ALA A 359 -9.17 -0.93 6.58
C ALA A 359 -10.61 -1.02 7.10
N PHE A 360 -10.87 -1.96 8.02
CA PHE A 360 -12.19 -2.12 8.65
C PHE A 360 -12.57 -0.97 9.60
N LYS A 361 -11.58 -0.26 10.13
CA LYS A 361 -11.79 0.91 11.01
C LYS A 361 -12.01 2.21 10.22
N THR A 362 -11.70 2.22 8.92
CA THR A 362 -11.84 3.41 8.07
C THR A 362 -13.26 3.54 7.54
N LYS A 363 -13.86 4.73 7.71
CA LYS A 363 -15.27 5.00 7.37
C LYS A 363 -15.48 5.44 5.92
N ASP A 364 -14.48 6.08 5.31
CA ASP A 364 -14.53 6.52 3.93
C ASP A 364 -13.97 5.48 2.96
N LEU A 365 -14.57 5.43 1.77
CA LEU A 365 -14.25 4.42 0.77
C LEU A 365 -12.84 4.60 0.19
N TYR A 366 -12.44 5.85 -0.10
CA TYR A 366 -11.12 6.12 -0.67
C TYR A 366 -9.98 5.70 0.28
N GLY A 367 -10.05 6.12 1.55
CA GLY A 367 -9.08 5.72 2.57
C GLY A 367 -9.07 4.22 2.81
N ARG A 368 -10.24 3.56 2.82
CA ARG A 368 -10.34 2.11 2.92
C ARG A 368 -9.63 1.40 1.76
N LEU A 369 -9.82 1.88 0.52
CA LEU A 369 -9.17 1.33 -0.67
C LEU A 369 -7.66 1.53 -0.65
N LEU A 370 -7.17 2.68 -0.16
CA LEU A 370 -5.73 2.89 0.04
C LEU A 370 -5.13 1.88 1.03
N VAL A 371 -5.83 1.59 2.13
CA VAL A 371 -5.35 0.61 3.12
C VAL A 371 -5.39 -0.82 2.57
N ILE A 372 -6.42 -1.18 1.80
CA ILE A 372 -6.54 -2.52 1.18
C ILE A 372 -5.50 -2.72 0.08
N GLY A 373 -5.36 -1.75 -0.82
CA GLY A 373 -4.33 -1.80 -1.85
C GLY A 373 -2.94 -1.85 -1.23
N GLY A 374 -2.66 -0.99 -0.24
CA GLY A 374 -1.42 -1.00 0.53
C GLY A 374 -1.15 -2.34 1.21
N THR A 375 -2.17 -2.97 1.82
CA THR A 375 -2.07 -4.33 2.39
C THR A 375 -1.59 -5.31 1.33
N THR A 376 -2.15 -5.27 0.12
CA THR A 376 -1.81 -6.18 -0.97
C THR A 376 -0.39 -5.96 -1.47
N LEU A 377 0.04 -4.69 -1.57
CA LEU A 377 1.40 -4.30 -1.94
C LEU A 377 2.46 -4.77 -0.94
N PHE A 378 2.08 -5.06 0.31
CA PHE A 378 2.95 -5.71 1.28
C PHE A 378 2.79 -7.24 1.26
N ALA A 379 1.56 -7.75 1.22
CA ALA A 379 1.27 -9.17 1.37
C ALA A 379 1.74 -10.00 0.17
N VAL A 380 1.44 -9.57 -1.06
CA VAL A 380 1.75 -10.36 -2.26
C VAL A 380 3.26 -10.51 -2.44
N PRO A 381 4.09 -9.45 -2.40
CA PRO A 381 5.53 -9.61 -2.52
C PRO A 381 6.14 -10.40 -1.35
N THR A 382 5.62 -10.22 -0.13
CA THR A 382 6.10 -10.98 1.04
C THR A 382 5.86 -12.48 0.87
N CYS A 383 4.62 -12.87 0.56
CA CYS A 383 4.29 -14.28 0.33
C CYS A 383 5.08 -14.82 -0.86
N TRP A 384 5.20 -14.06 -1.95
CA TRP A 384 5.93 -14.51 -3.13
C TRP A 384 7.41 -14.73 -2.84
N ASN A 385 8.08 -13.76 -2.19
CA ASN A 385 9.50 -13.84 -1.86
C ASN A 385 9.82 -15.07 -0.99
N ILE A 386 8.99 -15.35 0.02
CA ILE A 386 9.16 -16.52 0.88
C ILE A 386 8.92 -17.81 0.08
N LEU A 387 7.79 -17.91 -0.63
CA LEU A 387 7.40 -19.12 -1.35
C LEU A 387 8.31 -19.45 -2.54
N MET A 388 8.84 -18.44 -3.24
CA MET A 388 9.80 -18.66 -4.32
C MET A 388 11.13 -19.19 -3.80
N GLY A 389 11.53 -18.83 -2.58
CA GLY A 389 12.69 -19.44 -1.93
C GLY A 389 12.51 -20.95 -1.71
N PHE A 390 11.30 -21.39 -1.35
CA PHE A 390 10.97 -22.81 -1.21
C PHE A 390 10.79 -23.54 -2.56
N GLY A 391 10.87 -22.82 -3.68
CA GLY A 391 10.53 -23.37 -5.00
C GLY A 391 9.03 -23.67 -5.18
N LEU A 392 8.14 -23.09 -4.36
CA LEU A 392 6.68 -23.23 -4.48
C LEU A 392 6.06 -22.22 -5.45
N LEU A 393 6.79 -21.13 -5.73
CA LEU A 393 6.46 -20.15 -6.75
C LEU A 393 7.69 -19.91 -7.65
N PRO A 394 7.50 -19.49 -8.90
CA PRO A 394 8.63 -19.28 -9.79
C PRO A 394 9.51 -18.12 -9.31
N ILE A 395 10.82 -18.31 -9.44
CA ILE A 395 11.84 -17.31 -9.13
C ILE A 395 11.63 -16.11 -10.06
N THR A 396 11.30 -14.98 -9.45
CA THR A 396 11.11 -13.68 -10.11
C THR A 396 11.69 -12.57 -9.24
N LYS A 397 11.84 -11.36 -9.77
CA LYS A 397 12.35 -10.21 -9.00
C LYS A 397 11.28 -9.66 -8.05
N MET A 398 11.06 -10.36 -6.94
CA MET A 398 10.11 -9.99 -5.89
C MET A 398 10.87 -9.68 -4.62
N TYR A 399 10.83 -8.42 -4.20
CA TYR A 399 11.58 -7.94 -3.05
C TYR A 399 10.72 -8.11 -1.79
N LEU A 400 11.34 -8.55 -0.70
CA LEU A 400 10.72 -8.60 0.61
C LEU A 400 10.52 -7.16 1.10
N PRO A 401 9.28 -6.68 1.28
CA PRO A 401 9.04 -5.27 1.62
C PRO A 401 9.78 -4.84 2.89
N ILE A 402 10.33 -3.63 2.85
CA ILE A 402 11.14 -3.01 3.94
C ILE A 402 12.49 -3.72 4.18
N ILE A 403 12.61 -5.04 4.01
CA ILE A 403 13.82 -5.79 4.37
C ILE A 403 14.83 -5.85 3.21
N SER A 404 14.38 -6.11 1.98
CA SER A 404 15.27 -6.19 0.82
C SER A 404 16.04 -4.88 0.62
N TYR A 405 17.31 -5.00 0.25
CA TYR A 405 18.12 -3.84 -0.14
C TYR A 405 17.55 -3.20 -1.43
N GLY A 406 17.35 -1.87 -1.41
CA GLY A 406 16.82 -1.13 -2.55
C GLY A 406 16.11 0.18 -2.17
N ASN A 407 16.77 1.31 -2.39
CA ASN A 407 16.27 2.62 -1.94
C ASN A 407 14.96 3.04 -2.62
N THR A 408 14.79 2.80 -3.92
CA THR A 408 13.54 3.13 -4.64
C THR A 408 12.35 2.36 -4.08
N MET A 409 12.51 1.06 -3.84
CA MET A 409 11.49 0.22 -3.21
C MET A 409 11.15 0.73 -1.81
N LEU A 410 12.17 0.98 -0.99
CA LEU A 410 12.02 1.44 0.38
C LEU A 410 11.24 2.77 0.44
N ILE A 411 11.58 3.72 -0.43
CA ILE A 411 10.90 5.02 -0.54
C ILE A 411 9.41 4.83 -0.89
N ILE A 412 9.10 3.94 -1.83
CA ILE A 412 7.71 3.67 -2.22
C ILE A 412 6.94 2.98 -1.08
N TYR A 413 7.52 1.99 -0.41
CA TYR A 413 6.89 1.35 0.75
C TYR A 413 6.69 2.33 1.90
N ALA A 414 7.65 3.22 2.14
CA ALA A 414 7.52 4.32 3.11
C ALA A 414 6.37 5.26 2.74
N ALA A 415 6.20 5.58 1.45
CA ALA A 415 5.08 6.38 0.98
C ALA A 415 3.73 5.69 1.24
N ILE A 416 3.62 4.40 0.97
CA ILE A 416 2.41 3.60 1.23
C ILE A 416 2.09 3.58 2.73
N ILE A 417 3.08 3.36 3.61
CA ILE A 417 2.90 3.39 5.07
C ILE A 417 2.47 4.78 5.54
N GLY A 418 3.12 5.83 5.04
CA GLY A 418 2.76 7.21 5.35
C GLY A 418 1.30 7.53 5.00
N LEU A 419 0.81 7.05 3.85
CA LEU A 419 -0.59 7.17 3.45
C LEU A 419 -1.52 6.33 4.35
N ILE A 420 -1.17 5.10 4.70
CA ILE A 420 -1.95 4.27 5.62
C ILE A 420 -2.09 4.94 6.99
N LEU A 421 -1.00 5.52 7.51
CA LEU A 421 -1.00 6.25 8.77
C LEU A 421 -1.80 7.55 8.67
N SER A 422 -1.73 8.25 7.55
CA SER A 422 -2.56 9.43 7.24
C SER A 422 -4.05 9.10 7.28
N VAL A 423 -4.46 7.97 6.70
CA VAL A 423 -5.83 7.45 6.78
C VAL A 423 -6.21 7.13 8.22
N TYR A 424 -5.37 6.38 8.94
CA TYR A 424 -5.68 5.99 10.32
C TYR A 424 -5.84 7.19 11.26
N ARG A 425 -5.02 8.22 11.07
CA ARG A 425 -5.06 9.47 11.84
C ARG A 425 -6.38 10.21 11.70
N ARG A 426 -6.96 10.17 10.50
CA ARG A 426 -8.16 10.94 10.13
C ARG A 426 -9.45 10.14 10.14
N LYS A 427 -9.41 8.83 10.41
CA LYS A 427 -10.57 7.92 10.36
C LYS A 427 -11.82 8.39 11.13
N ASP A 428 -11.64 9.19 12.19
CA ASP A 428 -12.73 9.70 13.03
C ASP A 428 -13.24 11.09 12.56
N LEU A 429 -12.51 11.75 11.66
CA LEU A 429 -12.81 13.09 11.12
C LEU A 429 -13.52 13.06 9.76
N VAL A 430 -13.82 11.87 9.22
CA VAL A 430 -14.39 11.72 7.88
C VAL A 430 -15.84 11.25 7.98
N GLU A 431 -16.71 11.92 7.22
CA GLU A 431 -18.09 11.48 7.02
C GLU A 431 -18.10 10.09 6.36
N PRO A 432 -18.87 9.13 6.90
CA PRO A 432 -18.94 7.78 6.34
C PRO A 432 -19.57 7.81 4.94
N THR A 433 -18.78 7.55 3.90
CA THR A 433 -19.30 7.36 2.53
C THR A 433 -19.84 5.96 2.30
N ILE A 434 -19.54 5.04 3.21
CA ILE A 434 -19.99 3.65 3.18
C ILE A 434 -21.26 3.61 4.00
N LYS A 435 -22.41 3.36 3.35
CA LYS A 435 -23.66 3.10 4.06
C LYS A 435 -23.41 1.92 5.00
N MET A 436 -23.34 2.16 6.31
CA MET A 436 -23.55 1.07 7.25
C MET A 436 -24.95 0.58 6.94
N GLN A 437 -25.08 -0.62 6.35
CA GLN A 437 -26.33 -1.35 6.46
C GLN A 437 -26.52 -1.49 7.97
N LYS A 438 -27.35 -0.61 8.55
CA LYS A 438 -27.99 -0.93 9.81
C LYS A 438 -28.76 -2.20 9.48
N THR A 439 -28.25 -3.34 9.93
CA THR A 439 -29.07 -4.50 10.19
C THR A 439 -30.06 -4.03 11.26
N ILE A 440 -31.16 -3.44 10.82
CA ILE A 440 -32.30 -3.18 11.68
C ILE A 440 -33.04 -4.51 11.73
N LYS A 441 -32.79 -5.21 12.85
CA LYS A 441 -33.44 -6.43 13.35
C LYS A 441 -33.23 -7.70 12.52
#